data_AF-A0A355AP88-F1
#
_entry.id   AF-A0A355AP88-F1
#
_cell.length_a   1.000
_cell.length_b   1.000
_cell.length_c   1.000
_cell.angle_alpha   90.00
_cell.angle_beta   90.00
_cell.angle_gamma   90.00
#
_symmetry.space_group_name_H-M   'P 1'
#
loop_
_entity.id
_entity.type
_entity.pdbx_description
1 polymer ?
#
loop_
_entity_poly.entity_id
_entity_poly.type
_entity_poly.pdbx_seq_one_letter_code
_entity_poly.pdbx_strand_id
1 'polypeptide(L)'
;MRYPITIKAVLATFVLLLFSFGNTAWADCPAVTVADMKGVAPGKYPQQYELAAFEKLANCKLSFSENPSIGALNERIVGNPSLPSLAERLPDEPLVVAPYDAIGKYGGVFDMISNNTEAGTSDLLSTRHVNLVRYSDDLTTVVPNIAKSWSWNDDFTQLTFKLRKGHKWSDGAPFTADDIVFWYHNLNMDTNVFEKPKGFMLAGGKPMKVEALDPQTVRFTTQVPYPGLLSHFASHYAQAFQPKHFLGQFHPDINPDADKVAKAAGFESGYELLLFYYGSTDWTDAPSPMLRDPSKLSKLPANIQPSLESYITVADTTEGRHYVANPYFHMVDTAGNQLPYIDEQDEVYINDNEVRILKAINGEYDYKYQSLMLPDAPILMDNQEKGGYTIELIPPISSPVIGINVTSADEEKRKVFSNIKFRQAMSVAMNRDEINDVAYYGLGKPVQYTGFSPVPDFVDPKWGSYFIKHDMALAKSLFDEIGVVDKDGDGFRDLLNGSQLVVNIQYATQGMPGAVVELIAQHWNNVGIKTIFKEVTPDEYRSAQGANELDV
;
A
#
# COMPACT_ATOMS: atom_id res chain seq x y z
N MET A 1 -53.62 36.93 -81.39
CA MET A 1 -52.17 36.96 -81.64
C MET A 1 -51.51 36.09 -80.57
N ARG A 2 -50.73 35.06 -80.97
CA ARG A 2 -49.96 34.07 -80.17
C ARG A 2 -50.75 32.94 -79.46
N TYR A 3 -50.56 31.70 -79.96
CA TYR A 3 -50.70 30.40 -79.29
C TYR A 3 -49.37 30.04 -78.58
N PRO A 4 -49.20 28.87 -77.92
CA PRO A 4 -49.97 28.18 -76.86
C PRO A 4 -49.06 27.80 -75.66
N ILE A 5 -49.52 27.01 -74.67
CA ILE A 5 -48.87 25.79 -74.14
C ILE A 5 -49.74 25.23 -73.00
N THR A 6 -50.21 24.00 -73.20
CA THR A 6 -50.84 23.11 -72.21
C THR A 6 -49.75 22.25 -71.55
N ILE A 7 -49.71 22.20 -70.21
CA ILE A 7 -48.98 21.17 -69.47
C ILE A 7 -49.95 20.51 -68.49
N LYS A 8 -50.23 19.22 -68.71
CA LYS A 8 -50.93 18.34 -67.77
C LYS A 8 -49.96 17.96 -66.65
N ALA A 9 -50.35 18.17 -65.40
CA ALA A 9 -49.63 17.64 -64.25
C ALA A 9 -49.87 16.12 -64.13
N VAL A 10 -48.79 15.35 -64.13
CA VAL A 10 -48.75 13.92 -63.79
C VAL A 10 -48.29 13.82 -62.34
N LEU A 11 -49.13 13.27 -61.45
CA LEU A 11 -48.72 12.88 -60.10
C LEU A 11 -47.80 11.66 -60.22
N ALA A 12 -46.52 11.81 -59.90
CA ALA A 12 -45.59 10.71 -59.73
C ALA A 12 -45.51 10.34 -58.24
N THR A 13 -45.96 9.14 -57.89
CA THR A 13 -45.83 8.55 -56.56
C THR A 13 -44.37 8.13 -56.36
N PHE A 14 -43.61 8.88 -55.56
CA PHE A 14 -42.28 8.47 -55.11
C PHE A 14 -42.42 7.44 -53.99
N VAL A 15 -42.10 6.18 -54.28
CA VAL A 15 -41.85 5.17 -53.24
C VAL A 15 -40.46 5.46 -52.69
N LEU A 16 -40.39 6.05 -51.50
CA LEU A 16 -39.15 6.10 -50.71
C LEU A 16 -38.81 4.66 -50.27
N LEU A 17 -37.81 4.07 -50.90
CA LEU A 17 -37.09 2.92 -50.36
C LEU A 17 -36.30 3.39 -49.13
N LEU A 18 -36.89 3.20 -47.95
CA LEU A 18 -36.18 3.26 -46.67
C LEU A 18 -35.12 2.16 -46.66
N PHE A 19 -33.86 2.52 -46.88
CA PHE A 19 -32.75 1.69 -46.46
C PHE A 19 -32.75 1.66 -44.93
N SER A 20 -33.30 0.58 -44.36
CA SER A 20 -33.06 0.22 -42.97
C SER A 20 -31.57 -0.10 -42.83
N PHE A 21 -30.78 0.87 -42.35
CA PHE A 21 -29.53 0.53 -41.69
C PHE A 21 -29.91 -0.33 -40.49
N GLY A 22 -29.60 -1.63 -40.57
CA GLY A 22 -29.70 -2.49 -39.41
C GLY A 22 -28.77 -1.93 -38.35
N ASN A 23 -29.32 -1.28 -37.33
CA ASN A 23 -28.64 -1.16 -36.06
C ASN A 23 -28.43 -2.60 -35.58
N THR A 24 -27.23 -3.14 -35.78
CA THR A 24 -26.77 -4.27 -34.98
C THR A 24 -26.74 -3.76 -33.54
N ALA A 25 -27.82 -4.00 -32.80
CA ALA A 25 -27.80 -3.90 -31.35
C ALA A 25 -26.73 -4.88 -30.87
N TRP A 26 -25.63 -4.36 -30.36
CA TRP A 26 -24.62 -5.18 -29.69
C TRP A 26 -25.29 -5.79 -28.47
N ALA A 27 -25.03 -7.08 -28.21
CA ALA A 27 -25.53 -7.72 -27.00
C ALA A 27 -24.92 -7.03 -25.77
N ASP A 28 -25.70 -6.90 -24.69
CA ASP A 28 -25.20 -6.44 -23.42
C ASP A 28 -24.08 -7.36 -22.95
N CYS A 29 -23.00 -6.79 -22.43
CA CYS A 29 -21.90 -7.59 -21.89
C CYS A 29 -22.39 -8.42 -20.69
N PRO A 30 -22.02 -9.71 -20.60
CA PRO A 30 -22.33 -10.51 -19.42
C PRO A 30 -21.58 -9.95 -18.21
N ALA A 31 -22.33 -9.72 -17.13
CA ALA A 31 -21.82 -9.36 -15.82
C ALA A 31 -21.08 -10.54 -15.18
N VAL A 32 -19.81 -10.72 -15.54
CA VAL A 32 -18.92 -11.81 -15.12
C VAL A 32 -18.37 -11.57 -13.72
N THR A 33 -18.36 -12.60 -12.89
CA THR A 33 -17.68 -12.61 -11.59
C THR A 33 -16.67 -13.76 -11.54
N VAL A 34 -15.80 -13.77 -10.52
CA VAL A 34 -14.88 -14.89 -10.29
C VAL A 34 -15.66 -16.19 -10.03
N ALA A 35 -16.78 -16.08 -9.29
CA ALA A 35 -17.66 -17.21 -8.99
C ALA A 35 -18.48 -17.68 -10.20
N ASP A 36 -18.86 -16.79 -11.13
CA ASP A 36 -19.63 -17.13 -12.34
C ASP A 36 -19.13 -16.36 -13.57
N MET A 37 -18.41 -17.10 -14.42
CA MET A 37 -17.82 -16.58 -15.65
C MET A 37 -18.84 -16.38 -16.79
N LYS A 38 -20.09 -16.83 -16.65
CA LYS A 38 -21.16 -16.67 -17.65
C LYS A 38 -20.76 -17.02 -19.09
N GLY A 39 -19.87 -18.00 -19.25
CA GLY A 39 -19.36 -18.46 -20.54
C GLY A 39 -18.27 -17.58 -21.18
N VAL A 40 -17.85 -16.49 -20.53
CA VAL A 40 -16.68 -15.70 -20.97
C VAL A 40 -15.41 -16.43 -20.55
N ALA A 41 -14.47 -16.59 -21.48
CA ALA A 41 -13.20 -17.22 -21.18
C ALA A 41 -12.32 -16.31 -20.29
N PRO A 42 -11.46 -16.88 -19.42
CA PRO A 42 -10.58 -16.10 -18.56
C PRO A 42 -9.62 -15.22 -19.37
N GLY A 43 -9.27 -14.08 -18.78
CA GLY A 43 -8.31 -13.13 -19.34
C GLY A 43 -6.87 -13.63 -19.24
N LYS A 44 -5.93 -12.78 -19.68
CA LYS A 44 -4.49 -13.04 -19.52
C LYS A 44 -4.09 -13.11 -18.04
N TYR A 45 -4.74 -12.32 -17.20
CA TYR A 45 -4.45 -12.21 -15.77
C TYR A 45 -5.67 -12.63 -14.95
N PRO A 46 -5.48 -13.18 -13.74
CA PRO A 46 -6.58 -13.52 -12.86
C PRO A 46 -7.46 -12.31 -12.56
N GLN A 47 -8.78 -12.51 -12.61
CA GLN A 47 -9.80 -11.54 -12.15
C GLN A 47 -9.83 -10.17 -12.87
N GLN A 48 -9.02 -9.96 -13.90
CA GLN A 48 -8.98 -8.68 -14.60
C GLN A 48 -8.65 -8.80 -16.09
N TYR A 49 -9.09 -7.81 -16.85
CA TYR A 49 -8.98 -7.73 -18.31
C TYR A 49 -8.62 -6.31 -18.74
N GLU A 50 -7.88 -6.22 -19.84
CA GLU A 50 -7.90 -4.99 -20.63
C GLU A 50 -9.23 -4.93 -21.40
N LEU A 51 -9.86 -3.74 -21.47
CA LEU A 51 -11.21 -3.57 -22.05
C LEU A 51 -11.38 -4.28 -23.40
N ALA A 52 -10.48 -4.03 -24.36
CA ALA A 52 -10.57 -4.63 -25.68
C ALA A 52 -10.48 -6.16 -25.66
N ALA A 53 -9.77 -6.74 -24.68
CA ALA A 53 -9.69 -8.18 -24.51
C ALA A 53 -11.01 -8.74 -23.94
N PHE A 54 -11.60 -8.07 -22.94
CA PHE A 54 -12.90 -8.46 -22.39
C PHE A 54 -14.00 -8.41 -23.45
N GLU A 55 -14.14 -7.29 -24.16
CA GLU A 55 -15.14 -7.12 -25.23
C GLU A 55 -15.02 -8.19 -26.32
N LYS A 56 -13.79 -8.58 -26.67
CA LYS A 56 -13.53 -9.66 -27.62
C LYS A 56 -13.93 -11.02 -27.07
N LEU A 57 -13.60 -11.33 -25.82
CA LEU A 57 -13.91 -12.61 -25.18
C LEU A 57 -15.41 -12.77 -24.92
N ALA A 58 -16.08 -11.68 -24.56
CA ALA A 58 -17.50 -11.62 -24.28
C ALA A 58 -18.37 -11.36 -25.53
N ASN A 59 -17.74 -11.04 -26.67
CA ASN A 59 -18.41 -10.70 -27.92
C ASN A 59 -19.47 -9.59 -27.75
N CYS A 60 -19.09 -8.52 -27.07
CA CYS A 60 -19.97 -7.40 -26.70
C CYS A 60 -19.21 -6.06 -26.79
N LYS A 61 -19.93 -4.96 -26.56
CA LYS A 61 -19.35 -3.64 -26.34
C LYS A 61 -19.79 -3.12 -24.98
N LEU A 62 -18.83 -2.80 -24.12
CA LEU A 62 -19.13 -2.44 -22.73
C LEU A 62 -19.61 -0.99 -22.67
N SER A 63 -20.82 -0.79 -22.17
CA SER A 63 -21.34 0.54 -21.81
C SER A 63 -20.90 0.88 -20.39
N PHE A 64 -20.64 2.16 -20.12
CA PHE A 64 -20.22 2.59 -18.78
C PHE A 64 -21.33 3.32 -18.02
N SER A 65 -21.36 3.08 -16.71
CA SER A 65 -22.19 3.75 -15.72
C SER A 65 -21.32 4.34 -14.62
N GLU A 66 -21.78 5.42 -13.99
CA GLU A 66 -21.11 6.07 -12.87
C GLU A 66 -21.93 5.94 -11.59
N ASN A 67 -21.25 6.14 -10.47
CA ASN A 67 -21.88 6.29 -9.17
C ASN A 67 -22.85 7.50 -9.20
N PRO A 68 -24.16 7.32 -8.88
CA PRO A 68 -25.14 8.42 -8.89
C PRO A 68 -24.78 9.59 -7.97
N SER A 69 -24.01 9.35 -6.90
CA SER A 69 -23.55 10.36 -5.95
C SER A 69 -22.30 11.11 -6.40
N ILE A 70 -21.62 10.69 -7.48
CA ILE A 70 -20.24 11.12 -7.78
C ILE A 70 -20.10 12.62 -8.01
N GLY A 71 -21.14 13.28 -8.53
CA GLY A 71 -21.17 14.73 -8.67
C GLY A 71 -21.06 15.45 -7.32
N ALA A 72 -21.88 15.03 -6.34
CA ALA A 72 -21.88 15.60 -4.99
C ALA A 72 -20.58 15.26 -4.22
N LEU A 73 -20.02 14.06 -4.45
CA LEU A 73 -18.72 13.67 -3.89
C LEU A 73 -17.59 14.53 -4.46
N ASN A 74 -17.58 14.81 -5.77
CA ASN A 74 -16.59 15.69 -6.40
C ASN A 74 -16.61 17.11 -5.83
N GLU A 75 -17.78 17.65 -5.49
CA GLU A 75 -17.90 18.99 -4.87
C GLU A 75 -17.19 19.10 -3.51
N ARG A 76 -16.98 17.98 -2.81
CA ARG A 76 -16.24 17.94 -1.54
C ARG A 76 -14.72 17.92 -1.73
N ILE A 77 -14.24 17.63 -2.94
CA ILE A 77 -12.80 17.65 -3.27
C ILE A 77 -12.43 19.08 -3.62
N VAL A 78 -12.05 19.86 -2.61
CA VAL A 78 -11.70 21.27 -2.80
C VAL A 78 -10.45 21.40 -3.68
N GLY A 79 -10.62 22.08 -4.82
CA GLY A 79 -9.63 22.17 -5.89
C GLY A 79 -10.08 21.50 -7.19
N ASN A 80 -11.08 20.61 -7.14
CA ASN A 80 -11.61 19.99 -8.35
C ASN A 80 -12.48 20.96 -9.19
N PRO A 81 -12.44 20.83 -10.53
CA PRO A 81 -13.37 21.53 -11.41
C PRO A 81 -14.77 20.90 -11.38
N SER A 82 -15.72 21.54 -12.08
CA SER A 82 -17.02 20.93 -12.38
C SER A 82 -16.82 19.59 -13.09
N LEU A 83 -17.56 18.57 -12.66
CA LEU A 83 -17.35 17.20 -13.11
C LEU A 83 -17.78 17.00 -14.58
N PRO A 84 -16.87 16.58 -15.49
CA PRO A 84 -17.21 16.22 -16.86
C PRO A 84 -18.01 14.91 -16.96
N SER A 85 -18.48 14.59 -18.17
CA SER A 85 -19.15 13.31 -18.41
C SER A 85 -18.23 12.11 -18.16
N LEU A 86 -18.78 10.95 -17.79
CA LEU A 86 -17.99 9.74 -17.53
C LEU A 86 -17.02 9.38 -18.67
N ALA A 87 -17.46 9.53 -19.92
CA ALA A 87 -16.65 9.25 -21.10
C ALA A 87 -15.42 10.17 -21.23
N GLU A 88 -15.50 11.39 -20.70
CA GLU A 88 -14.37 12.33 -20.66
C GLU A 88 -13.45 12.07 -19.46
N ARG A 89 -13.93 11.36 -18.43
CA ARG A 89 -13.17 11.04 -17.22
C ARG A 89 -12.33 9.77 -17.38
N LEU A 90 -12.95 8.68 -17.83
CA LEU A 90 -12.28 7.39 -18.02
C LEU A 90 -11.14 7.46 -19.06
N PRO A 91 -10.09 6.63 -18.90
CA PRO A 91 -9.12 6.41 -19.97
C PRO A 91 -9.76 5.70 -21.17
N ASP A 92 -9.10 5.73 -22.34
CA ASP A 92 -9.57 5.03 -23.55
C ASP A 92 -9.72 3.51 -23.33
N GLU A 93 -8.90 2.94 -22.43
CA GLU A 93 -8.95 1.54 -22.01
C GLU A 93 -8.86 1.44 -20.48
N PRO A 94 -9.99 1.56 -19.76
CA PRO A 94 -10.05 1.29 -18.34
C PRO A 94 -9.70 -0.18 -18.06
N LEU A 95 -9.20 -0.44 -16.84
CA LEU A 95 -9.02 -1.79 -16.36
C LEU A 95 -10.39 -2.37 -16.02
N VAL A 96 -10.75 -3.51 -16.63
CA VAL A 96 -12.00 -4.21 -16.33
C VAL A 96 -11.72 -5.26 -15.26
N VAL A 97 -12.38 -5.17 -14.12
CA VAL A 97 -12.19 -6.08 -12.98
C VAL A 97 -13.43 -6.96 -12.83
N ALA A 98 -13.25 -8.26 -12.64
CA ALA A 98 -14.34 -9.17 -12.29
C ALA A 98 -14.49 -9.21 -10.77
N PRO A 99 -15.62 -8.75 -10.20
CA PRO A 99 -15.89 -8.92 -8.78
C PRO A 99 -15.89 -10.40 -8.38
N TYR A 100 -15.66 -10.70 -7.11
CA TYR A 100 -15.62 -12.08 -6.63
C TYR A 100 -16.95 -12.81 -6.79
N ASP A 101 -17.99 -12.31 -6.14
CA ASP A 101 -19.27 -13.02 -6.05
C ASP A 101 -20.37 -12.40 -6.91
N ALA A 102 -20.51 -11.08 -6.84
CA ALA A 102 -21.59 -10.34 -7.48
C ALA A 102 -21.13 -8.95 -7.97
N ILE A 103 -21.83 -8.44 -8.98
CA ILE A 103 -21.75 -7.01 -9.33
C ILE A 103 -22.24 -6.19 -8.15
N GLY A 104 -21.43 -5.23 -7.73
CA GLY A 104 -21.71 -4.37 -6.59
C GLY A 104 -22.81 -3.35 -6.85
N LYS A 105 -23.17 -2.61 -5.81
CA LYS A 105 -24.14 -1.52 -5.84
C LYS A 105 -23.48 -0.27 -5.28
N TYR A 106 -23.74 0.87 -5.90
CA TYR A 106 -23.24 2.15 -5.42
C TYR A 106 -23.89 2.56 -4.11
N GLY A 107 -23.15 3.31 -3.30
CA GLY A 107 -23.60 3.86 -2.04
C GLY A 107 -22.91 3.29 -0.82
N GLY A 108 -23.18 3.92 0.31
CA GLY A 108 -22.69 3.50 1.63
C GLY A 108 -21.41 4.21 2.03
N VAL A 109 -21.10 4.07 3.30
CA VAL A 109 -19.85 4.49 3.93
C VAL A 109 -19.16 3.21 4.38
N PHE A 110 -17.85 3.13 4.19
CA PHE A 110 -17.03 2.07 4.76
C PHE A 110 -16.43 2.57 6.08
N ASP A 111 -17.03 2.15 7.19
CA ASP A 111 -16.70 2.58 8.54
C ASP A 111 -15.48 1.81 9.06
N MET A 112 -14.47 2.52 9.53
CA MET A 112 -13.16 2.01 9.85
C MET A 112 -12.58 2.65 11.12
N ILE A 113 -11.59 2.00 11.71
CA ILE A 113 -10.85 2.54 12.85
C ILE A 113 -9.34 2.35 12.67
N SER A 114 -8.56 3.28 13.23
CA SER A 114 -7.12 3.12 13.44
C SER A 114 -6.76 3.49 14.88
N ASN A 115 -5.52 3.23 15.28
CA ASN A 115 -5.10 3.61 16.62
C ASN A 115 -4.82 5.12 16.66
N ASN A 116 -4.15 5.61 15.63
CA ASN A 116 -3.68 6.98 15.52
C ASN A 116 -3.64 7.43 14.04
N THR A 117 -3.11 8.63 13.80
CA THR A 117 -2.99 9.27 12.47
C THR A 117 -2.13 8.48 11.48
N GLU A 118 -1.24 7.61 11.97
CA GLU A 118 -0.34 6.80 11.16
C GLU A 118 -1.05 5.62 10.49
N ALA A 119 -0.73 5.38 9.21
CA ALA A 119 -1.41 4.32 8.47
C ALA A 119 -0.92 2.89 8.80
N GLY A 120 0.20 2.74 9.54
CA GLY A 120 0.60 1.47 10.15
C GLY A 120 -0.39 0.89 11.18
N THR A 121 -1.50 1.59 11.45
CA THR A 121 -2.64 1.11 12.22
C THR A 121 -3.96 1.22 11.46
N SER A 122 -3.91 1.70 10.21
CA SER A 122 -5.02 1.92 9.30
C SER A 122 -5.04 0.85 8.23
N ASP A 123 -6.19 0.26 7.96
CA ASP A 123 -6.34 -0.65 6.82
C ASP A 123 -6.75 0.08 5.53
N LEU A 124 -6.95 1.40 5.58
CA LEU A 124 -7.45 2.17 4.44
C LEU A 124 -6.50 2.13 3.24
N LEU A 125 -5.18 2.14 3.47
CA LEU A 125 -4.20 2.01 2.38
C LEU A 125 -4.47 0.77 1.54
N SER A 126 -4.70 -0.37 2.19
CA SER A 126 -4.97 -1.65 1.50
C SER A 126 -6.24 -1.61 0.65
N THR A 127 -7.17 -0.68 0.95
CA THR A 127 -8.49 -0.59 0.29
C THR A 127 -8.56 0.47 -0.80
N ARG A 128 -7.55 1.36 -0.89
CA ARG A 128 -7.56 2.49 -1.84
C ARG A 128 -6.32 2.60 -2.73
N HIS A 129 -5.21 1.99 -2.32
CA HIS A 129 -3.91 2.19 -2.92
C HIS A 129 -3.82 1.66 -4.36
N VAL A 130 -3.01 2.36 -5.17
CA VAL A 130 -2.67 1.96 -6.54
C VAL A 130 -1.19 2.15 -6.81
N ASN A 131 -0.63 1.32 -7.70
CA ASN A 131 0.73 1.47 -8.21
C ASN A 131 0.79 1.08 -9.71
N LEU A 132 1.96 1.15 -10.35
CA LEU A 132 2.11 0.81 -11.78
C LEU A 132 1.62 -0.61 -12.08
N VAL A 133 1.93 -1.54 -11.18
CA VAL A 133 1.50 -2.94 -11.18
C VAL A 133 1.11 -3.32 -9.75
N ARG A 134 0.55 -4.50 -9.55
CA ARG A 134 0.30 -5.07 -8.22
C ARG A 134 0.50 -6.58 -8.25
N TYR A 135 0.63 -7.20 -7.08
CA TYR A 135 0.37 -8.64 -6.97
C TYR A 135 -1.13 -8.91 -7.12
N SER A 136 -1.47 -9.97 -7.85
CA SER A 136 -2.82 -10.54 -7.75
C SER A 136 -2.99 -11.27 -6.42
N ASP A 137 -4.20 -11.73 -6.20
CA ASP A 137 -4.63 -12.21 -4.89
C ASP A 137 -4.10 -13.61 -4.59
N ASP A 138 -3.36 -14.21 -5.54
CA ASP A 138 -2.47 -15.37 -5.35
C ASP A 138 -1.11 -15.01 -4.71
N LEU A 139 -0.88 -13.72 -4.42
CA LEU A 139 0.33 -13.16 -3.82
C LEU A 139 1.64 -13.45 -4.59
N THR A 140 1.54 -13.86 -5.85
CA THR A 140 2.71 -14.31 -6.63
C THR A 140 2.72 -13.75 -8.06
N THR A 141 1.57 -13.63 -8.70
CA THR A 141 1.49 -13.14 -10.07
C THR A 141 1.45 -11.61 -10.07
N VAL A 142 2.41 -10.97 -10.75
CA VAL A 142 2.36 -9.53 -10.99
C VAL A 142 1.38 -9.23 -12.13
N VAL A 143 0.43 -8.33 -11.88
CA VAL A 143 -0.63 -7.95 -12.83
C VAL A 143 -0.66 -6.43 -13.08
N PRO A 144 -1.18 -5.98 -14.25
CA PRO A 144 -1.36 -4.56 -14.56
C PRO A 144 -2.22 -3.83 -13.52
N ASN A 145 -1.92 -2.55 -13.29
CA ASN A 145 -2.80 -1.64 -12.56
C ASN A 145 -2.84 -0.29 -13.30
N ILE A 146 -2.10 0.73 -12.84
CA ILE A 146 -2.00 2.04 -13.52
C ILE A 146 -1.32 1.88 -14.89
N ALA A 147 -0.26 1.07 -14.96
CA ALA A 147 0.33 0.68 -16.24
C ALA A 147 -0.55 -0.40 -16.89
N LYS A 148 -0.74 -0.27 -18.20
CA LYS A 148 -1.41 -1.28 -19.05
C LYS A 148 -0.53 -2.52 -19.24
N SER A 149 0.78 -2.32 -19.38
CA SER A 149 1.73 -3.43 -19.60
C SER A 149 3.17 -3.01 -19.30
N TRP A 150 4.06 -3.99 -19.22
CA TRP A 150 5.50 -3.77 -19.09
C TRP A 150 6.29 -4.77 -19.95
N SER A 151 7.56 -4.47 -20.17
CA SER A 151 8.52 -5.37 -20.83
C SER A 151 9.92 -5.13 -20.29
N TRP A 152 10.67 -6.22 -20.10
CA TRP A 152 12.10 -6.20 -19.87
C TRP A 152 12.86 -6.39 -21.19
N ASN A 153 14.07 -5.85 -21.28
CA ASN A 153 15.06 -6.33 -22.26
C ASN A 153 15.75 -7.61 -21.74
N ASP A 154 16.53 -8.27 -22.60
CA ASP A 154 17.08 -9.60 -22.34
C ASP A 154 18.04 -9.69 -21.13
N ASP A 155 18.66 -8.58 -20.73
CA ASP A 155 19.63 -8.51 -19.62
C ASP A 155 19.06 -7.93 -18.32
N PHE A 156 17.76 -7.63 -18.27
CA PHE A 156 17.07 -7.02 -17.13
C PHE A 156 17.66 -5.66 -16.69
N THR A 157 18.21 -4.88 -17.62
CA THR A 157 18.68 -3.50 -17.37
C THR A 157 17.71 -2.43 -17.84
N GLN A 158 16.68 -2.79 -18.61
CA GLN A 158 15.66 -1.85 -19.08
C GLN A 158 14.26 -2.39 -18.80
N LEU A 159 13.53 -1.71 -17.93
CA LEU A 159 12.10 -1.94 -17.67
C LEU A 159 11.30 -0.82 -18.34
N THR A 160 10.49 -1.17 -19.33
CA THR A 160 9.61 -0.21 -20.04
C THR A 160 8.17 -0.47 -19.67
N PHE A 161 7.46 0.55 -19.20
CA PHE A 161 6.02 0.52 -18.94
C PHE A 161 5.26 1.24 -20.06
N LYS A 162 4.06 0.73 -20.36
CA LYS A 162 3.05 1.39 -21.19
C LYS A 162 1.88 1.80 -20.30
N LEU A 163 1.57 3.09 -20.28
CA LEU A 163 0.49 3.69 -19.50
C LEU A 163 -0.82 3.70 -20.28
N ARG A 164 -1.94 3.82 -19.55
CA ARG A 164 -3.29 3.91 -20.12
C ARG A 164 -3.48 5.26 -20.81
N LYS A 165 -3.93 5.26 -22.06
CA LYS A 165 -4.22 6.49 -22.80
C LYS A 165 -5.39 7.23 -22.16
N GLY A 166 -5.27 8.55 -22.02
CA GLY A 166 -6.37 9.38 -21.52
C GLY A 166 -6.62 9.27 -20.02
N HIS A 167 -5.75 8.58 -19.28
CA HIS A 167 -5.83 8.51 -17.81
C HIS A 167 -5.60 9.90 -17.19
N LYS A 168 -6.23 10.14 -16.04
CA LYS A 168 -6.28 11.45 -15.40
C LYS A 168 -6.11 11.32 -13.89
N TRP A 169 -5.54 12.37 -13.30
CA TRP A 169 -5.55 12.63 -11.88
C TRP A 169 -6.97 12.96 -11.39
N SER A 170 -7.19 12.91 -10.07
CA SER A 170 -8.49 13.18 -9.44
C SER A 170 -9.04 14.58 -9.68
N ASP A 171 -8.21 15.53 -10.12
CA ASP A 171 -8.61 16.89 -10.52
C ASP A 171 -8.90 17.03 -12.02
N GLY A 172 -8.79 15.94 -12.78
CA GLY A 172 -9.00 15.89 -14.22
C GLY A 172 -7.77 16.22 -15.06
N ALA A 173 -6.62 16.55 -14.46
CA ALA A 173 -5.38 16.76 -15.20
C ALA A 173 -4.90 15.45 -15.86
N PRO A 174 -4.28 15.49 -17.05
CA PRO A 174 -3.75 14.28 -17.69
C PRO A 174 -2.64 13.63 -16.86
N PHE A 175 -2.71 12.31 -16.69
CA PHE A 175 -1.62 11.52 -16.14
C PHE A 175 -0.74 10.98 -17.27
N THR A 176 0.57 11.21 -17.19
CA THR A 176 1.52 10.86 -18.26
C THR A 176 2.85 10.32 -17.72
N ALA A 177 3.71 9.82 -18.61
CA ALA A 177 5.06 9.39 -18.27
C ALA A 177 5.90 10.51 -17.60
N ASP A 178 5.58 11.78 -17.83
CA ASP A 178 6.27 12.90 -17.20
C ASP A 178 6.05 12.96 -15.68
N ASP A 179 4.92 12.46 -15.17
CA ASP A 179 4.64 12.39 -13.73
C ASP A 179 5.57 11.40 -13.01
N ILE A 180 5.95 10.32 -13.72
CA ILE A 180 6.90 9.31 -13.25
C ILE A 180 8.33 9.85 -13.31
N VAL A 181 8.68 10.55 -14.39
CA VAL A 181 9.99 11.21 -14.55
C VAL A 181 10.18 12.28 -13.47
N PHE A 182 9.14 13.08 -13.20
CA PHE A 182 9.12 14.08 -12.13
C PHE A 182 9.32 13.44 -10.76
N TRP A 183 8.55 12.41 -10.42
CA TRP A 183 8.70 11.68 -9.17
C TRP A 183 10.13 11.17 -8.95
N TYR A 184 10.76 10.62 -10.00
CA TYR A 184 12.10 10.10 -9.87
C TYR A 184 13.16 11.21 -9.72
N HIS A 185 13.24 12.13 -10.69
CA HIS A 185 14.35 13.08 -10.78
C HIS A 185 14.21 14.29 -9.87
N ASN A 186 13.00 14.84 -9.77
CA ASN A 186 12.74 16.10 -9.05
C ASN A 186 12.31 15.89 -7.61
N LEU A 187 11.89 14.68 -7.23
CA LEU A 187 11.59 14.39 -5.81
C LEU A 187 12.65 13.47 -5.23
N ASN A 188 12.79 12.26 -5.74
CA ASN A 188 13.59 11.24 -5.07
C ASN A 188 15.10 11.42 -5.22
N MET A 189 15.56 12.02 -6.32
CA MET A 189 16.98 12.32 -6.55
C MET A 189 17.36 13.76 -6.13
N ASP A 190 16.40 14.60 -5.76
CA ASP A 190 16.67 15.98 -5.36
C ASP A 190 17.09 16.05 -3.88
N THR A 191 18.30 16.56 -3.64
CA THR A 191 18.86 16.68 -2.29
C THR A 191 18.17 17.70 -1.39
N ASN A 192 17.34 18.59 -1.96
CA ASN A 192 16.49 19.50 -1.21
C ASN A 192 15.21 18.83 -0.70
N VAL A 193 14.83 17.68 -1.29
CA VAL A 193 13.67 16.88 -0.87
C VAL A 193 14.13 15.73 0.03
N PHE A 194 15.13 14.95 -0.42
CA PHE A 194 15.77 13.91 0.39
C PHE A 194 17.27 14.15 0.43
N GLU A 195 17.84 14.38 1.63
CA GLU A 195 19.29 14.60 1.78
C GLU A 195 20.13 13.50 1.09
N LYS A 196 19.62 12.26 1.12
CA LYS A 196 20.21 11.12 0.40
C LYS A 196 19.12 10.28 -0.27
N PRO A 197 19.35 9.84 -1.52
CA PRO A 197 18.46 8.90 -2.18
C PRO A 197 18.25 7.62 -1.36
N LYS A 198 17.00 7.16 -1.30
CA LYS A 198 16.67 5.87 -0.68
C LYS A 198 17.28 4.73 -1.50
N GLY A 199 17.74 3.68 -0.83
CA GLY A 199 18.48 2.58 -1.47
C GLY A 199 17.71 1.89 -2.60
N PHE A 200 16.39 1.72 -2.47
CA PHE A 200 15.54 1.11 -3.50
C PHE A 200 15.37 1.98 -4.75
N MET A 201 15.70 3.28 -4.68
CA MET A 201 15.71 4.19 -5.83
C MET A 201 17.01 4.07 -6.65
N LEU A 202 17.96 3.26 -6.18
CA LEU A 202 19.28 3.07 -6.79
C LEU A 202 19.42 1.63 -7.30
N ALA A 203 20.06 1.48 -8.45
CA ALA A 203 20.47 0.18 -8.98
C ALA A 203 21.99 0.04 -8.88
N GLY A 204 22.47 -0.98 -8.15
CA GLY A 204 23.92 -1.13 -7.90
C GLY A 204 24.55 0.07 -7.18
N GLY A 205 23.77 0.75 -6.33
CA GLY A 205 24.20 1.95 -5.60
C GLY A 205 24.28 3.23 -6.44
N LYS A 206 23.75 3.24 -7.66
CA LYS A 206 23.73 4.41 -8.55
C LYS A 206 22.31 4.78 -8.99
N PRO A 207 22.04 6.07 -9.27
CA PRO A 207 20.76 6.49 -9.85
C PRO A 207 20.49 5.80 -11.19
N MET A 208 19.24 5.40 -11.38
CA MET A 208 18.71 4.90 -12.64
C MET A 208 18.50 6.07 -13.62
N LYS A 209 18.48 5.78 -14.92
CA LYS A 209 17.96 6.73 -15.91
C LYS A 209 16.48 6.44 -16.12
N VAL A 210 15.62 7.38 -15.73
CA VAL A 210 14.16 7.31 -15.96
C VAL A 210 13.78 8.33 -17.03
N GLU A 211 13.17 7.88 -18.12
CA GLU A 211 12.84 8.75 -19.25
C GLU A 211 11.45 8.46 -19.83
N ALA A 212 10.72 9.52 -20.15
CA ALA A 212 9.51 9.45 -20.98
C ALA A 212 9.94 9.35 -22.44
N LEU A 213 9.57 8.25 -23.11
CA LEU A 213 9.80 8.07 -24.55
C LEU A 213 8.67 8.73 -25.37
N ASP A 214 7.48 8.75 -24.78
CA ASP A 214 6.27 9.43 -25.23
C ASP A 214 5.33 9.60 -24.01
N PRO A 215 4.19 10.33 -24.12
CA PRO A 215 3.31 10.56 -22.97
C PRO A 215 2.81 9.31 -22.25
N GLN A 216 2.86 8.13 -22.90
CA GLN A 216 2.33 6.88 -22.38
C GLN A 216 3.40 5.81 -22.23
N THR A 217 4.68 6.16 -22.37
CA THR A 217 5.77 5.20 -22.32
C THR A 217 6.90 5.75 -21.48
N VAL A 218 7.16 5.10 -20.36
CA VAL A 218 8.30 5.40 -19.49
C VAL A 218 9.28 4.23 -19.50
N ARG A 219 10.57 4.52 -19.49
CA ARG A 219 11.64 3.53 -19.38
C ARG A 219 12.52 3.83 -18.18
N PHE A 220 12.75 2.80 -17.37
CA PHE A 220 13.76 2.74 -16.34
C PHE A 220 14.97 1.98 -16.90
N THR A 221 16.14 2.61 -16.90
CA THR A 221 17.40 2.00 -17.32
C THR A 221 18.37 1.96 -16.14
N THR A 222 18.86 0.77 -15.82
CA THR A 222 19.81 0.51 -14.73
C THR A 222 21.19 0.16 -15.30
N GLN A 223 22.24 0.38 -14.52
CA GLN A 223 23.62 0.05 -14.94
C GLN A 223 23.99 -1.41 -14.65
N VAL A 224 23.13 -2.13 -13.93
CA VAL A 224 23.25 -3.55 -13.57
C VAL A 224 21.88 -4.22 -13.69
N PRO A 225 21.80 -5.54 -13.94
CA PRO A 225 20.54 -6.27 -13.94
C PRO A 225 19.79 -6.05 -12.62
N TYR A 226 18.53 -5.61 -12.69
CA TYR A 226 17.73 -5.33 -11.49
C TYR A 226 16.28 -5.84 -11.60
N PRO A 227 16.08 -7.16 -11.76
CA PRO A 227 14.75 -7.75 -11.99
C PRO A 227 13.76 -7.48 -10.84
N GLY A 228 14.26 -7.25 -9.62
CA GLY A 228 13.45 -6.91 -8.45
C GLY A 228 12.68 -5.58 -8.56
N LEU A 229 13.04 -4.70 -9.50
CA LEU A 229 12.36 -3.40 -9.69
C LEU A 229 10.87 -3.55 -10.00
N LEU A 230 10.49 -4.56 -10.79
CA LEU A 230 9.07 -4.82 -11.09
C LEU A 230 8.31 -5.26 -9.83
N SER A 231 8.89 -6.16 -9.05
CA SER A 231 8.29 -6.60 -7.78
C SER A 231 8.17 -5.45 -6.79
N HIS A 232 9.14 -4.54 -6.76
CA HIS A 232 9.09 -3.38 -5.87
C HIS A 232 7.84 -2.53 -6.17
N PHE A 233 7.57 -2.21 -7.44
CA PHE A 233 6.35 -1.50 -7.81
C PHE A 233 5.06 -2.29 -7.57
N ALA A 234 5.14 -3.61 -7.42
CA ALA A 234 3.98 -4.47 -7.16
C ALA A 234 3.62 -4.59 -5.67
N SER A 235 4.58 -4.35 -4.75
CA SER A 235 4.39 -4.55 -3.30
C SER A 235 4.61 -3.30 -2.45
N HIS A 236 5.22 -2.24 -2.98
CA HIS A 236 5.60 -1.07 -2.20
C HIS A 236 4.49 -0.01 -2.22
N TYR A 237 4.21 0.61 -1.06
CA TYR A 237 3.20 1.67 -0.92
C TYR A 237 3.65 3.03 -1.46
N ALA A 238 4.95 3.23 -1.68
CA ALA A 238 5.42 4.38 -2.43
C ALA A 238 5.00 4.27 -3.90
N GLN A 239 4.22 5.25 -4.35
CA GLN A 239 3.76 5.32 -5.74
C GLN A 239 4.88 5.84 -6.63
N ALA A 240 5.10 5.18 -7.77
CA ALA A 240 6.13 5.55 -8.73
C ALA A 240 5.76 6.78 -9.60
N PHE A 241 4.91 7.67 -9.09
CA PHE A 241 4.39 8.83 -9.79
C PHE A 241 3.91 9.87 -8.79
N GLN A 242 3.98 11.15 -9.16
CA GLN A 242 3.43 12.28 -8.40
C GLN A 242 2.89 13.33 -9.38
N PRO A 243 1.85 14.10 -9.01
CA PRO A 243 1.18 15.02 -9.93
C PRO A 243 2.09 16.19 -10.28
N LYS A 244 2.82 16.09 -11.40
CA LYS A 244 3.81 17.09 -11.82
C LYS A 244 3.17 18.45 -12.05
N HIS A 245 1.95 18.48 -12.60
CA HIS A 245 1.21 19.71 -12.85
C HIS A 245 0.89 20.46 -11.55
N PHE A 246 0.72 19.73 -10.44
CA PHE A 246 0.40 20.29 -9.14
C PHE A 246 1.67 20.62 -8.35
N LEU A 247 2.51 19.62 -8.05
CA LEU A 247 3.69 19.82 -7.20
C LEU A 247 4.82 20.57 -7.92
N GLY A 248 4.94 20.41 -9.23
CA GLY A 248 5.97 21.08 -10.04
C GLY A 248 5.85 22.60 -10.02
N GLN A 249 4.66 23.16 -9.75
CA GLN A 249 4.48 24.61 -9.62
C GLN A 249 5.22 25.19 -8.40
N PHE A 250 5.51 24.37 -7.40
CA PHE A 250 6.22 24.75 -6.18
C PHE A 250 7.71 24.37 -6.22
N HIS A 251 8.15 23.66 -7.26
CA HIS A 251 9.53 23.22 -7.39
C HIS A 251 10.39 24.28 -8.12
N PRO A 252 11.44 24.86 -7.50
CA PRO A 252 12.23 25.93 -8.11
C PRO A 252 12.88 25.58 -9.46
N ASP A 253 13.33 24.34 -9.66
CA ASP A 253 13.90 23.90 -10.94
C ASP A 253 12.87 23.75 -12.07
N ILE A 254 11.57 23.68 -11.75
CA ILE A 254 10.48 23.53 -12.72
C ILE A 254 9.77 24.86 -12.94
N ASN A 255 9.53 25.59 -11.86
CA ASN A 255 8.88 26.90 -11.88
C ASN A 255 9.83 27.96 -11.30
N PRO A 256 10.35 28.91 -12.11
CA PRO A 256 11.21 29.98 -11.62
C PRO A 256 10.50 30.95 -10.65
N ASP A 257 9.16 30.96 -10.65
CA ASP A 257 8.35 31.75 -9.71
C ASP A 257 7.95 30.96 -8.45
N ALA A 258 8.44 29.73 -8.25
CA ALA A 258 8.04 28.87 -7.13
C ALA A 258 8.17 29.56 -5.76
N ASP A 259 9.32 30.19 -5.48
CA ASP A 259 9.55 30.92 -4.22
C ASP A 259 8.62 32.11 -4.05
N LYS A 260 8.23 32.77 -5.15
CA LYS A 260 7.31 33.90 -5.12
C LYS A 260 5.89 33.43 -4.79
N VAL A 261 5.45 32.31 -5.40
CA VAL A 261 4.17 31.66 -5.09
C VAL A 261 4.13 31.23 -3.62
N ALA A 262 5.19 30.57 -3.14
CA ALA A 262 5.32 30.12 -1.76
C ALA A 262 5.26 31.28 -0.75
N LYS A 263 6.02 32.36 -1.00
CA LYS A 263 6.01 33.56 -0.14
C LYS A 263 4.66 34.24 -0.09
N ALA A 264 3.91 34.27 -1.20
CA ALA A 264 2.55 34.79 -1.21
C ALA A 264 1.60 33.97 -0.32
N ALA A 265 1.88 32.68 -0.14
CA ALA A 265 1.14 31.78 0.74
C ALA A 265 1.68 31.72 2.18
N GLY A 266 2.76 32.45 2.49
CA GLY A 266 3.37 32.49 3.83
C GLY A 266 4.39 31.38 4.09
N PHE A 267 4.97 30.81 3.05
CA PHE A 267 6.10 29.87 3.10
C PHE A 267 7.41 30.59 2.71
N GLU A 268 8.54 30.14 3.25
CA GLU A 268 9.87 30.70 3.03
C GLU A 268 10.40 30.45 1.61
N SER A 269 10.09 29.26 1.06
CA SER A 269 10.56 28.82 -0.26
C SER A 269 9.56 27.91 -0.96
N GLY A 270 9.73 27.74 -2.28
CA GLY A 270 9.02 26.76 -3.08
C GLY A 270 9.15 25.35 -2.52
N TYR A 271 10.36 24.96 -2.11
CA TYR A 271 10.59 23.65 -1.49
C TYR A 271 9.80 23.49 -0.17
N GLU A 272 9.70 24.50 0.68
CA GLU A 272 8.89 24.38 1.91
C GLU A 272 7.41 24.11 1.57
N LEU A 273 6.84 24.81 0.58
CA LEU A 273 5.47 24.58 0.15
C LEU A 273 5.29 23.22 -0.56
N LEU A 274 6.27 22.81 -1.38
CA LEU A 274 6.28 21.48 -2.00
C LEU A 274 6.28 20.38 -0.93
N LEU A 275 7.16 20.47 0.05
CA LEU A 275 7.26 19.53 1.16
C LEU A 275 6.05 19.61 2.11
N PHE A 276 5.41 20.77 2.19
CA PHE A 276 4.14 20.89 2.90
C PHE A 276 3.07 20.03 2.26
N TYR A 277 2.93 19.97 0.94
CA TYR A 277 2.00 19.01 0.31
C TYR A 277 2.52 17.57 0.34
N TYR A 278 3.76 17.37 -0.11
CA TYR A 278 4.35 16.05 -0.32
C TYR A 278 4.67 15.29 0.98
N GLY A 279 4.88 15.99 2.11
CA GLY A 279 5.15 15.37 3.41
C GLY A 279 6.61 14.95 3.64
N SER A 280 7.54 15.35 2.75
CA SER A 280 8.95 14.93 2.78
C SER A 280 9.17 13.41 2.76
N THR A 281 8.18 12.66 2.27
CA THR A 281 8.25 11.21 2.16
C THR A 281 7.36 10.76 1.00
N ASP A 282 7.77 9.67 0.35
CA ASP A 282 6.93 8.92 -0.58
C ASP A 282 6.04 7.90 0.14
N TRP A 283 6.15 7.84 1.47
CA TRP A 283 5.36 6.96 2.32
C TRP A 283 4.00 7.58 2.63
N THR A 284 2.95 6.76 2.58
CA THR A 284 1.55 7.20 2.65
C THR A 284 1.04 7.52 4.06
N ASP A 285 1.87 7.31 5.10
CA ASP A 285 1.48 7.51 6.51
C ASP A 285 1.77 8.94 7.01
N ALA A 286 2.32 9.82 6.17
CA ALA A 286 2.57 11.19 6.57
C ALA A 286 1.25 11.93 6.85
N PRO A 287 1.12 12.64 7.99
CA PRO A 287 -0.02 13.50 8.27
C PRO A 287 -0.32 14.43 7.09
N SER A 288 -1.58 14.53 6.68
CA SER A 288 -1.92 15.38 5.54
C SER A 288 -1.70 16.86 5.89
N PRO A 289 -1.64 17.76 4.89
CA PRO A 289 -1.64 19.20 5.14
C PRO A 289 -2.84 19.67 6.01
N MET A 290 -3.98 18.99 5.90
CA MET A 290 -5.21 19.31 6.65
C MET A 290 -5.01 19.10 8.15
N LEU A 291 -4.28 18.06 8.53
CA LEU A 291 -3.92 17.78 9.92
C LEU A 291 -2.73 18.61 10.41
N ARG A 292 -1.69 18.78 9.58
CA ARG A 292 -0.44 19.45 9.99
C ARG A 292 -0.61 20.95 10.26
N ASP A 293 -1.24 21.68 9.34
CA ASP A 293 -1.44 23.13 9.47
C ASP A 293 -2.64 23.59 8.64
N PRO A 294 -3.87 23.41 9.14
CA PRO A 294 -5.08 23.83 8.42
C PRO A 294 -5.11 25.35 8.18
N SER A 295 -4.42 26.13 9.02
CA SER A 295 -4.37 27.60 8.92
C SER A 295 -3.51 28.10 7.76
N LYS A 296 -2.43 27.37 7.44
CA LYS A 296 -1.63 27.61 6.23
C LYS A 296 -2.37 27.07 5.01
N LEU A 297 -2.95 25.87 5.11
CA LEU A 297 -3.67 25.23 4.00
C LEU A 297 -4.81 26.08 3.46
N SER A 298 -5.57 26.76 4.34
CA SER A 298 -6.70 27.60 3.94
C SER A 298 -6.32 28.83 3.10
N LYS A 299 -5.03 29.15 2.98
CA LYS A 299 -4.51 30.25 2.15
C LYS A 299 -4.09 29.81 0.76
N LEU A 300 -4.08 28.50 0.52
CA LEU A 300 -3.62 27.90 -0.72
C LEU A 300 -4.78 27.74 -1.72
N PRO A 301 -4.50 27.80 -3.03
CA PRO A 301 -5.54 27.74 -4.08
C PRO A 301 -6.26 26.39 -4.15
N ALA A 302 -5.66 25.33 -3.63
CA ALA A 302 -6.24 24.01 -3.47
C ALA A 302 -5.77 23.40 -2.14
N ASN A 303 -6.62 22.67 -1.45
CA ASN A 303 -6.26 22.06 -0.15
C ASN A 303 -6.00 20.54 -0.27
N ILE A 304 -6.26 19.95 -1.43
CA ILE A 304 -6.08 18.51 -1.69
C ILE A 304 -5.11 18.33 -2.86
N GLN A 305 -4.09 17.49 -2.64
CA GLN A 305 -3.19 17.07 -3.70
C GLN A 305 -3.90 16.05 -4.60
N PRO A 306 -3.81 16.17 -5.94
CA PRO A 306 -4.41 15.19 -6.84
C PRO A 306 -3.83 13.78 -6.66
N SER A 307 -4.68 12.75 -6.73
CA SER A 307 -4.30 11.33 -6.56
C SER A 307 -4.90 10.44 -7.66
N LEU A 308 -4.31 9.25 -7.86
CA LEU A 308 -4.84 8.18 -8.71
C LEU A 308 -5.54 7.08 -7.89
N GLU A 309 -5.53 7.18 -6.56
CA GLU A 309 -6.17 6.21 -5.67
C GLU A 309 -7.69 6.20 -5.84
N SER A 310 -8.35 5.13 -5.42
CA SER A 310 -9.82 5.01 -5.56
C SER A 310 -10.61 5.95 -4.65
N TYR A 311 -9.98 6.50 -3.61
CA TYR A 311 -10.56 7.41 -2.64
C TYR A 311 -9.66 8.62 -2.38
N ILE A 312 -10.27 9.78 -2.22
CA ILE A 312 -9.61 11.07 -1.99
C ILE A 312 -9.89 11.55 -0.58
N THR A 313 -8.84 11.85 0.19
CA THR A 313 -8.96 12.42 1.53
C THR A 313 -9.53 13.83 1.45
N VAL A 314 -10.72 14.04 1.99
CA VAL A 314 -11.40 15.36 2.01
C VAL A 314 -11.38 16.03 3.38
N ALA A 315 -11.05 15.27 4.43
CA ALA A 315 -10.81 15.78 5.77
C ALA A 315 -9.86 14.85 6.54
N ASP A 316 -9.03 15.45 7.40
CA ASP A 316 -8.09 14.76 8.28
C ASP A 316 -7.88 15.65 9.51
N THR A 317 -8.30 15.15 10.68
CA THR A 317 -8.26 15.86 11.96
C THR A 317 -7.61 15.00 13.03
N THR A 318 -7.57 15.46 14.28
CA THR A 318 -7.08 14.65 15.40
C THR A 318 -8.02 13.51 15.79
N GLU A 319 -9.23 13.46 15.23
CA GLU A 319 -10.27 12.49 15.54
C GLU A 319 -10.42 11.42 14.45
N GLY A 320 -10.03 11.71 13.21
CA GLY A 320 -10.24 10.79 12.10
C GLY A 320 -9.97 11.37 10.71
N ARG A 321 -10.22 10.53 9.70
CA ARG A 321 -10.10 10.86 8.28
C ARG A 321 -11.36 10.49 7.51
N HIS A 322 -11.76 11.37 6.60
CA HIS A 322 -12.88 11.14 5.71
C HIS A 322 -12.43 11.16 4.26
N TYR A 323 -12.94 10.20 3.49
CA TYR A 323 -12.63 10.03 2.08
C TYR A 323 -13.89 9.97 1.24
N VAL A 324 -13.79 10.43 0.00
CA VAL A 324 -14.83 10.25 -1.02
C VAL A 324 -14.28 9.51 -2.23
N ALA A 325 -15.13 8.76 -2.92
CA ALA A 325 -14.77 8.04 -4.14
C ALA A 325 -14.15 8.99 -5.19
N ASN A 326 -13.05 8.56 -5.82
CA ASN A 326 -12.35 9.35 -6.83
C ASN A 326 -13.15 9.39 -8.15
N PRO A 327 -13.61 10.57 -8.59
CA PRO A 327 -14.36 10.70 -9.84
C PRO A 327 -13.56 10.29 -11.09
N TYR A 328 -12.24 10.24 -11.06
CA TYR A 328 -11.41 9.90 -12.22
C TYR A 328 -10.78 8.51 -12.13
N PHE A 329 -11.26 7.65 -11.22
CA PHE A 329 -10.71 6.30 -11.06
C PHE A 329 -10.86 5.48 -12.35
N HIS A 330 -9.80 4.74 -12.69
CA HIS A 330 -9.61 4.13 -14.02
C HIS A 330 -10.15 2.71 -14.16
N MET A 331 -10.74 2.16 -13.11
CA MET A 331 -11.26 0.80 -13.13
C MET A 331 -12.78 0.79 -13.29
N VAL A 332 -13.26 -0.21 -14.02
CA VAL A 332 -14.68 -0.55 -14.15
C VAL A 332 -14.87 -2.02 -13.82
N ASP A 333 -16.07 -2.41 -13.42
CA ASP A 333 -16.42 -3.83 -13.34
C ASP A 333 -16.78 -4.41 -14.74
N THR A 334 -17.06 -5.71 -14.79
CA THR A 334 -17.49 -6.42 -16.01
C THR A 334 -18.90 -6.04 -16.50
N ALA A 335 -19.67 -5.30 -15.71
CA ALA A 335 -20.95 -4.70 -16.08
C ALA A 335 -20.82 -3.22 -16.52
N GLY A 336 -19.61 -2.65 -16.46
CA GLY A 336 -19.29 -1.29 -16.88
C GLY A 336 -19.48 -0.21 -15.80
N ASN A 337 -19.73 -0.59 -14.55
CA ASN A 337 -19.80 0.37 -13.45
C ASN A 337 -18.39 0.88 -13.14
N GLN A 338 -18.17 2.19 -13.21
CA GLN A 338 -16.94 2.82 -12.72
C GLN A 338 -16.78 2.57 -11.22
N LEU A 339 -15.62 2.05 -10.82
CA LEU A 339 -15.30 1.80 -9.41
C LEU A 339 -14.79 3.08 -8.72
N PRO A 340 -14.81 3.14 -7.38
CA PRO A 340 -15.34 2.13 -6.45
C PRO A 340 -16.87 2.17 -6.33
N TYR A 341 -17.45 1.10 -5.75
CA TYR A 341 -18.87 1.05 -5.44
C TYR A 341 -19.24 1.91 -4.23
N ILE A 342 -18.46 1.84 -3.15
CA ILE A 342 -18.75 2.55 -1.90
C ILE A 342 -18.44 4.03 -2.08
N ASP A 343 -19.34 4.91 -1.62
CA ASP A 343 -19.25 6.36 -1.84
C ASP A 343 -18.13 6.97 -0.99
N GLU A 344 -18.00 6.53 0.26
CA GLU A 344 -17.13 7.15 1.26
C GLU A 344 -16.40 6.11 2.12
N GLN A 345 -15.27 6.53 2.69
CA GLN A 345 -14.62 5.81 3.78
C GLN A 345 -14.53 6.76 4.98
N ASP A 346 -14.84 6.25 6.17
CA ASP A 346 -14.77 7.01 7.40
C ASP A 346 -13.90 6.28 8.42
N GLU A 347 -12.78 6.89 8.81
CA GLU A 347 -11.86 6.31 9.79
C GLU A 347 -11.80 7.14 11.05
N VAL A 348 -12.06 6.50 12.18
CA VAL A 348 -11.98 7.11 13.52
C VAL A 348 -10.70 6.65 14.25
N TYR A 349 -10.01 7.59 14.89
CA TYR A 349 -8.81 7.31 15.67
C TYR A 349 -9.15 6.91 17.12
N ILE A 350 -8.72 5.71 17.51
CA ILE A 350 -9.02 5.11 18.81
C ILE A 350 -7.76 4.44 19.36
N ASN A 351 -7.04 5.16 20.22
CA ASN A 351 -5.78 4.67 20.80
C ASN A 351 -5.96 3.52 21.80
N ASP A 352 -7.07 3.50 22.55
CA ASP A 352 -7.33 2.53 23.62
C ASP A 352 -7.80 1.18 23.04
N ASN A 353 -7.13 0.08 23.42
CA ASN A 353 -7.38 -1.23 22.85
C ASN A 353 -8.74 -1.78 23.25
N GLU A 354 -9.09 -1.64 24.52
CA GLU A 354 -10.35 -2.10 25.10
C GLU A 354 -11.55 -1.42 24.44
N VAL A 355 -11.45 -0.13 24.11
CA VAL A 355 -12.46 0.59 23.34
C VAL A 355 -12.57 0.04 21.91
N ARG A 356 -11.45 -0.24 21.22
CA ARG A 356 -11.49 -0.83 19.87
C ARG A 356 -12.15 -2.21 19.88
N ILE A 357 -11.82 -3.07 20.84
CA ILE A 357 -12.44 -4.39 20.98
C ILE A 357 -13.94 -4.28 21.33
N LEU A 358 -14.33 -3.33 22.18
CA LEU A 358 -15.75 -3.10 22.48
C LEU A 358 -16.55 -2.69 21.24
N LYS A 359 -15.99 -1.80 20.40
CA LYS A 359 -16.59 -1.42 19.12
C LYS A 359 -16.70 -2.58 18.15
N ALA A 360 -15.67 -3.43 18.12
CA ALA A 360 -15.68 -4.66 17.33
C ALA A 360 -16.84 -5.58 17.76
N ILE A 361 -16.96 -5.85 19.06
CA ILE A 361 -18.04 -6.66 19.66
C ILE A 361 -19.43 -6.13 19.29
N ASN A 362 -19.57 -4.81 19.20
CA ASN A 362 -20.84 -4.16 18.87
C ASN A 362 -21.09 -4.02 17.35
N GLY A 363 -20.13 -4.38 16.49
CA GLY A 363 -20.25 -4.19 15.04
C GLY A 363 -20.27 -2.72 14.61
N GLU A 364 -19.51 -1.85 15.30
CA GLU A 364 -19.51 -0.39 15.04
C GLU A 364 -18.54 0.04 13.91
N TYR A 365 -17.94 -0.91 13.19
CA TYR A 365 -17.12 -0.68 12.00
C TYR A 365 -17.19 -1.89 11.06
N ASP A 366 -16.90 -1.71 9.78
CA ASP A 366 -17.11 -2.72 8.74
C ASP A 366 -15.93 -3.67 8.55
N TYR A 367 -14.69 -3.20 8.78
CA TYR A 367 -13.49 -4.00 8.56
C TYR A 367 -12.33 -3.61 9.48
N LYS A 368 -11.62 -4.63 9.96
CA LYS A 368 -10.35 -4.45 10.67
C LYS A 368 -9.47 -5.68 10.51
N TYR A 369 -8.19 -5.45 10.24
CA TYR A 369 -7.16 -6.49 10.26
C TYR A 369 -5.96 -6.04 11.09
N GLN A 370 -5.38 -4.88 10.78
CA GLN A 370 -4.27 -4.35 11.55
C GLN A 370 -4.68 -4.06 12.99
N SER A 371 -3.78 -4.30 13.95
CA SER A 371 -4.02 -4.10 15.39
C SER A 371 -5.13 -4.94 16.03
N LEU A 372 -5.70 -5.94 15.34
CA LEU A 372 -6.38 -7.06 15.98
C LEU A 372 -5.39 -8.19 16.19
N MET A 373 -5.37 -8.76 17.39
CA MET A 373 -4.47 -9.87 17.71
C MET A 373 -5.25 -11.16 17.92
N LEU A 374 -4.57 -12.28 17.71
CA LEU A 374 -5.16 -13.60 17.92
C LEU A 374 -5.77 -13.78 19.33
N PRO A 375 -5.21 -13.20 20.42
CA PRO A 375 -5.86 -13.22 21.73
C PRO A 375 -7.23 -12.56 21.84
N ASP A 376 -7.58 -11.66 20.93
CA ASP A 376 -8.90 -11.04 20.89
C ASP A 376 -9.94 -11.95 20.21
N ALA A 377 -9.50 -12.96 19.45
CA ALA A 377 -10.39 -13.79 18.64
C ALA A 377 -11.50 -14.50 19.44
N PRO A 378 -11.26 -15.11 20.62
CA PRO A 378 -12.32 -15.81 21.36
C PRO A 378 -13.50 -14.91 21.71
N ILE A 379 -13.24 -13.71 22.26
CA ILE A 379 -14.31 -12.79 22.66
C ILE A 379 -15.05 -12.22 21.43
N LEU A 380 -14.33 -12.00 20.33
CA LEU A 380 -14.94 -11.56 19.07
C LEU A 380 -15.82 -12.66 18.45
N MET A 381 -15.37 -13.92 18.46
CA MET A 381 -16.14 -15.06 17.97
C MET A 381 -17.40 -15.31 18.80
N ASP A 382 -17.31 -15.18 20.14
CA ASP A 382 -18.46 -15.32 21.05
C ASP A 382 -19.54 -14.25 20.81
N ASN A 383 -19.18 -13.11 20.22
CA ASN A 383 -20.09 -11.99 19.96
C ASN A 383 -20.45 -11.77 18.48
N GLN A 384 -19.88 -12.55 17.56
CA GLN A 384 -20.02 -12.31 16.11
C GLN A 384 -21.48 -12.31 15.61
N GLU A 385 -22.32 -13.20 16.14
CA GLU A 385 -23.75 -13.23 15.81
C GLU A 385 -24.50 -11.98 16.32
N LYS A 386 -24.13 -11.50 17.51
CA LYS A 386 -24.75 -10.32 18.13
C LYS A 386 -24.31 -9.03 17.45
N GLY A 387 -23.03 -8.92 17.09
CA GLY A 387 -22.45 -7.78 16.39
C GLY A 387 -22.66 -7.78 14.88
N GLY A 388 -23.13 -8.89 14.30
CA GLY A 388 -23.45 -8.97 12.86
C GLY A 388 -22.21 -8.99 11.96
N TYR A 389 -21.10 -9.58 12.41
CA TYR A 389 -19.85 -9.68 11.67
C TYR A 389 -19.35 -11.13 11.59
N THR A 390 -18.29 -11.34 10.82
CA THR A 390 -17.59 -12.63 10.72
C THR A 390 -16.12 -12.44 11.10
N ILE A 391 -15.54 -13.45 11.75
CA ILE A 391 -14.11 -13.47 12.06
C ILE A 391 -13.42 -14.54 11.22
N GLU A 392 -12.38 -14.14 10.51
CA GLU A 392 -11.50 -15.04 9.77
C GLU A 392 -10.12 -15.08 10.43
N LEU A 393 -9.66 -16.27 10.80
CA LEU A 393 -8.30 -16.48 11.28
C LEU A 393 -7.40 -16.76 10.08
N ILE A 394 -6.69 -15.72 9.63
CA ILE A 394 -5.83 -15.78 8.45
C ILE A 394 -4.37 -16.05 8.89
N PRO A 395 -3.70 -17.10 8.39
CA PRO A 395 -2.28 -17.31 8.64
C PRO A 395 -1.46 -16.12 8.12
N PRO A 396 -0.54 -15.54 8.92
CA PRO A 396 0.24 -14.41 8.46
C PRO A 396 1.23 -14.86 7.37
N ILE A 397 1.49 -13.95 6.43
CA ILE A 397 2.56 -14.13 5.42
C ILE A 397 3.95 -13.75 5.97
N SER A 398 4.02 -13.33 7.24
CA SER A 398 5.25 -12.98 7.95
C SER A 398 5.34 -13.76 9.26
N SER A 399 6.55 -13.84 9.80
CA SER A 399 6.81 -14.36 11.14
C SER A 399 7.48 -13.27 11.95
N PRO A 400 7.10 -13.04 13.22
CA PRO A 400 7.84 -12.14 14.10
C PRO A 400 9.31 -12.57 14.20
N VAL A 401 10.24 -11.61 14.05
CA VAL A 401 11.69 -11.87 14.07
C VAL A 401 12.32 -11.05 15.18
N ILE A 402 13.25 -11.67 15.90
CA ILE A 402 14.12 -11.00 16.86
C ILE A 402 15.44 -10.65 16.16
N GLY A 403 15.74 -9.36 16.05
CA GLY A 403 17.06 -8.86 15.69
C GLY A 403 17.93 -8.71 16.94
N ILE A 404 19.25 -8.80 16.82
CA ILE A 404 20.18 -8.37 17.88
C ILE A 404 21.13 -7.38 17.22
N ASN A 405 21.32 -6.21 17.83
CA ASN A 405 22.12 -5.14 17.24
C ASN A 405 23.62 -5.46 17.23
N VAL A 406 24.07 -6.07 16.14
CA VAL A 406 25.50 -6.39 15.92
C VAL A 406 26.37 -5.16 15.64
N THR A 407 25.76 -3.98 15.53
CA THR A 407 26.39 -2.68 15.31
C THR A 407 26.18 -1.70 16.47
N SER A 408 25.87 -2.22 17.67
CA SER A 408 25.68 -1.41 18.88
C SER A 408 26.81 -0.39 19.08
N ALA A 409 26.44 0.85 19.45
CA ALA A 409 27.41 1.89 19.79
C ALA A 409 28.24 1.51 21.03
N ASP A 410 27.62 0.82 22.00
CA ASP A 410 28.32 0.20 23.12
C ASP A 410 29.24 -0.92 22.59
N GLU A 411 30.55 -0.70 22.70
CA GLU A 411 31.60 -1.62 22.25
C GLU A 411 31.58 -2.96 22.97
N GLU A 412 31.24 -2.99 24.26
CA GLU A 412 31.23 -4.22 25.05
C GLU A 412 30.01 -5.07 24.69
N LYS A 413 28.83 -4.46 24.56
CA LYS A 413 27.66 -5.14 24.01
C LYS A 413 27.92 -5.64 22.60
N ARG A 414 28.50 -4.81 21.73
CA ARG A 414 28.80 -5.18 20.34
C ARG A 414 29.72 -6.41 20.23
N LYS A 415 30.74 -6.55 21.10
CA LYS A 415 31.59 -7.76 21.16
C LYS A 415 30.78 -9.02 21.45
N VAL A 416 29.80 -8.93 22.36
CA VAL A 416 28.90 -10.04 22.71
C VAL A 416 27.87 -10.29 21.60
N PHE A 417 27.15 -9.26 21.18
CA PHE A 417 26.04 -9.31 20.21
C PHE A 417 26.50 -9.78 18.83
N SER A 418 27.68 -9.36 18.38
CA SER A 418 28.26 -9.78 17.10
C SER A 418 28.72 -11.24 17.10
N ASN A 419 28.92 -11.86 18.28
CA ASN A 419 29.30 -13.27 18.37
C ASN A 419 28.12 -14.19 18.00
N ILE A 420 28.32 -15.05 16.99
CA ILE A 420 27.27 -15.97 16.54
C ILE A 420 26.80 -16.93 17.63
N LYS A 421 27.69 -17.35 18.54
CA LYS A 421 27.33 -18.25 19.64
C LYS A 421 26.41 -17.60 20.66
N PHE A 422 26.55 -16.30 20.88
CA PHE A 422 25.60 -15.54 21.69
C PHE A 422 24.20 -15.62 21.07
N ARG A 423 24.07 -15.31 19.77
CA ARG A 423 22.77 -15.35 19.08
C ARG A 423 22.19 -16.76 18.98
N GLN A 424 23.04 -17.77 18.81
CA GLN A 424 22.64 -19.18 18.89
C GLN A 424 22.10 -19.55 20.27
N ALA A 425 22.79 -19.15 21.34
CA ALA A 425 22.37 -19.37 22.72
C ALA A 425 21.03 -18.69 23.03
N MET A 426 20.86 -17.43 22.62
CA MET A 426 19.59 -16.69 22.72
C MET A 426 18.46 -17.41 21.97
N SER A 427 18.75 -17.99 20.79
CA SER A 427 17.76 -18.73 20.02
C SER A 427 17.31 -20.03 20.68
N VAL A 428 18.25 -20.85 21.19
CA VAL A 428 17.89 -22.14 21.84
C VAL A 428 17.37 -21.97 23.26
N ALA A 429 17.58 -20.79 23.88
CA ALA A 429 16.94 -20.46 25.15
C ALA A 429 15.42 -20.27 25.02
N MET A 430 14.92 -19.87 23.84
CA MET A 430 13.49 -19.65 23.63
C MET A 430 12.72 -20.97 23.47
N ASN A 431 11.66 -21.12 24.27
CA ASN A 431 10.72 -22.22 24.16
C ASN A 431 9.59 -21.87 23.19
N ARG A 432 9.80 -22.15 21.90
CA ARG A 432 8.85 -21.82 20.83
C ARG A 432 7.54 -22.62 20.91
N ASP A 433 7.58 -23.82 21.49
CA ASP A 433 6.37 -24.62 21.69
C ASP A 433 5.47 -23.96 22.76
N GLU A 434 6.06 -23.52 23.87
CA GLU A 434 5.32 -22.74 24.89
C GLU A 434 4.81 -21.41 24.36
N ILE A 435 5.61 -20.69 23.57
CA ILE A 435 5.14 -19.47 22.89
C ILE A 435 3.94 -19.79 22.00
N ASN A 436 3.98 -20.89 21.25
CA ASN A 436 2.89 -21.30 20.38
C ASN A 436 1.62 -21.63 21.19
N ASP A 437 1.76 -22.39 22.27
CA ASP A 437 0.63 -22.81 23.10
C ASP A 437 -0.02 -21.62 23.84
N VAL A 438 0.79 -20.71 24.39
CA VAL A 438 0.32 -19.61 25.23
C VAL A 438 -0.14 -18.41 24.40
N ALA A 439 0.66 -17.96 23.42
CA ALA A 439 0.40 -16.74 22.67
C ALA A 439 -0.34 -16.96 21.35
N TYR A 440 -0.26 -18.18 20.78
CA TYR A 440 -0.87 -18.51 19.49
C TYR A 440 -1.91 -19.64 19.56
N TYR A 441 -2.27 -20.10 20.76
CA TYR A 441 -3.27 -21.16 20.98
C TYR A 441 -2.99 -22.45 20.21
N GLY A 442 -1.72 -22.76 19.96
CA GLY A 442 -1.29 -23.93 19.19
C GLY A 442 -1.48 -23.82 17.67
N LEU A 443 -1.94 -22.67 17.15
CA LEU A 443 -2.21 -22.46 15.72
C LEU A 443 -0.96 -22.15 14.89
N GLY A 444 0.12 -21.73 15.54
CA GLY A 444 1.38 -21.39 14.89
C GLY A 444 2.26 -22.62 14.60
N LYS A 445 3.34 -22.36 13.86
CA LYS A 445 4.39 -23.32 13.58
C LYS A 445 5.74 -22.74 13.99
N PRO A 446 6.49 -23.39 14.91
CA PRO A 446 7.86 -23.00 15.22
C PRO A 446 8.74 -23.01 13.98
N VAL A 447 9.31 -21.86 13.64
CA VAL A 447 10.22 -21.69 12.50
C VAL A 447 11.39 -20.77 12.88
N GLN A 448 12.48 -20.91 12.13
CA GLN A 448 13.54 -19.90 12.07
C GLN A 448 13.31 -19.01 10.84
N TYR A 449 13.64 -17.72 10.97
CA TYR A 449 13.51 -16.77 9.86
C TYR A 449 14.50 -17.11 8.74
N THR A 450 13.99 -17.31 7.53
CA THR A 450 14.78 -17.66 6.34
C THR A 450 14.91 -16.51 5.35
N GLY A 451 14.32 -15.34 5.65
CA GLY A 451 14.30 -14.19 4.74
C GLY A 451 13.16 -14.21 3.72
N PHE A 452 12.40 -15.30 3.62
CA PHE A 452 11.38 -15.48 2.59
C PHE A 452 10.12 -16.15 3.15
N SER A 453 8.96 -15.72 2.64
CA SER A 453 7.67 -16.34 2.92
C SER A 453 6.76 -16.18 1.68
N PRO A 454 6.27 -17.27 1.08
CA PRO A 454 6.62 -18.67 1.38
C PRO A 454 8.10 -18.94 1.10
N VAL A 455 8.65 -19.98 1.75
CA VAL A 455 10.07 -20.35 1.60
C VAL A 455 10.31 -20.94 0.20
N PRO A 456 11.19 -20.34 -0.64
CA PRO A 456 11.50 -20.85 -1.98
C PRO A 456 12.28 -22.16 -1.95
N ASP A 457 12.14 -22.95 -3.01
CA ASP A 457 12.79 -24.27 -3.14
C ASP A 457 14.33 -24.24 -3.12
N PHE A 458 14.94 -23.09 -3.42
CA PHE A 458 16.40 -22.95 -3.35
C PHE A 458 16.92 -22.80 -1.90
N VAL A 459 16.04 -22.51 -0.94
CA VAL A 459 16.43 -22.39 0.47
C VAL A 459 16.55 -23.79 1.05
N ASP A 460 17.75 -24.16 1.49
CA ASP A 460 17.99 -25.43 2.17
C ASP A 460 17.07 -25.56 3.40
N PRO A 461 16.22 -26.61 3.48
CA PRO A 461 15.24 -26.78 4.55
C PRO A 461 15.82 -26.71 5.96
N LYS A 462 17.11 -27.03 6.15
CA LYS A 462 17.76 -26.96 7.46
C LYS A 462 17.70 -25.56 8.08
N TRP A 463 17.65 -24.51 7.24
CA TRP A 463 17.60 -23.13 7.70
C TRP A 463 16.31 -22.80 8.41
N GLY A 464 15.18 -23.43 8.03
CA GLY A 464 13.90 -23.26 8.71
C GLY A 464 13.87 -23.84 10.13
N SER A 465 14.82 -24.71 10.48
CA SER A 465 14.95 -25.34 11.80
C SER A 465 16.26 -25.03 12.52
N TYR A 466 17.01 -24.04 12.05
CA TYR A 466 18.34 -23.73 12.60
C TYR A 466 18.24 -23.16 14.02
N PHE A 467 18.80 -23.86 15.01
CA PHE A 467 18.83 -23.48 16.44
C PHE A 467 17.44 -23.14 17.02
N ILE A 468 16.38 -23.85 16.59
CA ILE A 468 15.02 -23.64 17.10
C ILE A 468 14.65 -24.52 18.30
N LYS A 469 15.36 -25.64 18.49
CA LYS A 469 15.06 -26.59 19.56
C LYS A 469 15.43 -25.98 20.91
N HIS A 470 14.44 -25.89 21.80
CA HIS A 470 14.65 -25.39 23.16
C HIS A 470 15.61 -26.29 23.94
N ASP A 471 16.71 -25.72 24.41
CA ASP A 471 17.74 -26.41 25.19
C ASP A 471 18.50 -25.41 26.08
N MET A 472 18.05 -25.28 27.33
CA MET A 472 18.66 -24.38 28.31
C MET A 472 20.11 -24.77 28.66
N ALA A 473 20.45 -26.06 28.63
CA ALA A 473 21.79 -26.52 28.97
C ALA A 473 22.78 -26.14 27.86
N LEU A 474 22.38 -26.34 26.60
CA LEU A 474 23.12 -25.87 25.44
C LEU A 474 23.25 -24.34 25.45
N ALA A 475 22.18 -23.60 25.72
CA ALA A 475 22.22 -22.14 25.82
C ALA A 475 23.29 -21.68 26.82
N LYS A 476 23.26 -22.22 28.05
CA LYS A 476 24.24 -21.91 29.11
C LYS A 476 25.67 -22.25 28.68
N SER A 477 25.88 -23.44 28.10
CA SER A 477 27.19 -23.86 27.61
C SER A 477 27.73 -22.95 26.51
N LEU A 478 26.88 -22.45 25.60
CA LEU A 478 27.30 -21.54 24.53
C LEU A 478 27.71 -20.17 25.06
N PHE A 479 27.01 -19.66 26.08
CA PHE A 479 27.40 -18.43 26.78
C PHE A 479 28.73 -18.60 27.54
N ASP A 480 28.89 -19.72 28.25
CA ASP A 480 30.11 -20.03 29.00
C ASP A 480 31.34 -20.10 28.07
N GLU A 481 31.18 -20.72 26.89
CA GLU A 481 32.26 -20.86 25.91
C GLU A 481 32.80 -19.51 25.40
N ILE A 482 31.93 -18.49 25.35
CA ILE A 482 32.32 -17.14 24.90
C ILE A 482 32.65 -16.19 26.06
N GLY A 483 32.68 -16.69 27.30
CA GLY A 483 33.02 -15.90 28.48
C GLY A 483 31.93 -14.95 28.97
N VAL A 484 30.69 -15.12 28.50
CA VAL A 484 29.50 -14.42 29.01
C VAL A 484 28.96 -15.22 30.18
N VAL A 485 29.60 -15.07 31.34
CA VAL A 485 29.32 -15.81 32.58
C VAL A 485 28.92 -14.83 33.68
N ASP A 486 28.22 -15.33 34.69
CA ASP A 486 27.96 -14.60 35.93
C ASP A 486 29.26 -14.52 36.74
N LYS A 487 29.90 -13.35 36.81
CA LYS A 487 31.20 -13.16 37.47
C LYS A 487 31.04 -12.63 38.89
N ASP A 488 29.94 -11.94 39.19
CA ASP A 488 29.69 -11.31 40.49
C ASP A 488 28.74 -12.11 41.39
N GLY A 489 28.12 -13.17 40.85
CA GLY A 489 27.23 -14.08 41.54
C GLY A 489 25.81 -13.56 41.73
N ASP A 490 25.39 -12.54 40.96
CA ASP A 490 24.05 -11.93 41.08
C ASP A 490 22.93 -12.76 40.42
N GLY A 491 23.29 -13.87 39.75
CA GLY A 491 22.38 -14.75 39.02
C GLY A 491 22.21 -14.39 37.55
N PHE A 492 22.80 -13.30 37.09
CA PHE A 492 22.83 -12.85 35.70
C PHE A 492 24.26 -12.83 35.16
N ARG A 493 24.38 -13.05 33.85
CA ARG A 493 25.65 -13.10 33.14
C ARG A 493 26.15 -11.69 32.88
N ASP A 494 27.47 -11.53 32.82
CA ASP A 494 28.13 -10.25 32.58
C ASP A 494 28.64 -10.10 31.15
N LEU A 495 28.91 -8.84 30.79
CA LEU A 495 29.76 -8.51 29.65
C LEU A 495 31.19 -9.02 29.87
N LEU A 496 31.98 -9.06 28.79
CA LEU A 496 33.33 -9.62 28.81
C LEU A 496 34.28 -8.85 29.73
N ASN A 497 34.05 -7.55 29.93
CA ASN A 497 34.75 -6.71 30.90
C ASN A 497 34.30 -6.89 32.36
N GLY A 498 33.20 -7.60 32.61
CA GLY A 498 32.61 -7.83 33.93
C GLY A 498 31.58 -6.80 34.40
N SER A 499 31.14 -5.87 33.55
CA SER A 499 29.94 -5.08 33.84
C SER A 499 28.67 -5.87 33.49
N GLN A 500 27.57 -5.59 34.18
CA GLN A 500 26.29 -6.28 33.98
C GLN A 500 25.83 -6.25 32.52
N LEU A 501 25.44 -7.41 31.98
CA LEU A 501 24.78 -7.50 30.67
C LEU A 501 23.27 -7.33 30.87
N VAL A 502 22.72 -6.26 30.29
CA VAL A 502 21.27 -6.03 30.19
C VAL A 502 20.88 -5.95 28.71
N VAL A 503 19.89 -6.75 28.33
CA VAL A 503 19.28 -6.75 27.00
C VAL A 503 17.93 -6.05 27.09
N ASN A 504 17.77 -4.94 26.35
CA ASN A 504 16.52 -4.21 26.29
C ASN A 504 15.74 -4.59 25.02
N ILE A 505 14.54 -5.14 25.18
CA ILE A 505 13.60 -5.35 24.08
C ILE A 505 12.67 -4.14 24.02
N GLN A 506 12.87 -3.26 23.05
CA GLN A 506 11.87 -2.26 22.72
C GLN A 506 11.01 -2.81 21.59
N TYR A 507 9.68 -2.82 21.75
CA TYR A 507 8.79 -3.39 20.75
C TYR A 507 7.55 -2.53 20.53
N ALA A 508 6.95 -2.67 19.36
CA ALA A 508 5.62 -2.16 19.06
C ALA A 508 4.68 -3.32 18.75
N THR A 509 3.42 -3.19 19.15
CA THR A 509 2.36 -4.20 18.95
C THR A 509 2.05 -4.49 17.49
N GLN A 510 2.45 -3.60 16.57
CA GLN A 510 2.43 -3.86 15.12
C GLN A 510 3.39 -4.99 14.69
N GLY A 511 4.53 -5.13 15.38
CA GLY A 511 5.59 -6.07 15.00
C GLY A 511 5.53 -7.41 15.74
N MET A 512 5.22 -7.38 17.04
CA MET A 512 5.17 -8.57 17.89
C MET A 512 4.18 -8.39 19.04
N PRO A 513 3.33 -9.39 19.37
CA PRO A 513 2.45 -9.32 20.52
C PRO A 513 3.22 -9.26 21.85
N GLY A 514 2.73 -8.50 22.83
CA GLY A 514 3.38 -8.33 24.12
C GLY A 514 3.60 -9.64 24.89
N ALA A 515 2.62 -10.56 24.84
CA ALA A 515 2.75 -11.89 25.47
C ALA A 515 3.93 -12.70 24.91
N VAL A 516 4.24 -12.55 23.61
CA VAL A 516 5.40 -13.21 22.99
C VAL A 516 6.70 -12.61 23.53
N VAL A 517 6.78 -11.29 23.64
CA VAL A 517 7.95 -10.57 24.17
C VAL A 517 8.20 -10.92 25.64
N GLU A 518 7.14 -11.00 26.45
CA GLU A 518 7.23 -11.37 27.87
C GLU A 518 7.79 -12.80 28.04
N LEU A 519 7.27 -13.76 27.27
CA LEU A 519 7.77 -15.15 27.29
C LEU A 519 9.23 -15.22 26.86
N ILE A 520 9.63 -14.52 25.80
CA ILE A 520 11.03 -14.46 25.35
C ILE A 520 11.93 -13.89 26.45
N ALA A 521 11.53 -12.79 27.07
CA ALA A 521 12.28 -12.17 28.16
C ALA A 521 12.41 -13.12 29.37
N GLN A 522 11.34 -13.84 29.72
CA GLN A 522 11.37 -14.87 30.76
C GLN A 522 12.32 -16.02 30.41
N HIS A 523 12.27 -16.52 29.18
CA HIS A 523 13.15 -17.58 28.69
C HIS A 523 14.63 -17.19 28.74
N TRP A 524 14.95 -15.95 28.37
CA TRP A 524 16.30 -15.41 28.45
C TRP A 524 16.76 -15.18 29.90
N ASN A 525 15.88 -14.70 30.78
CA ASN A 525 16.16 -14.59 32.22
C ASN A 525 16.49 -15.96 32.84
N ASN A 526 15.79 -17.04 32.43
CA ASN A 526 16.03 -18.41 32.94
C ASN A 526 17.42 -18.98 32.61
N VAL A 527 18.10 -18.43 31.60
CA VAL A 527 19.48 -18.77 31.24
C VAL A 527 20.51 -17.74 31.73
N GLY A 528 20.07 -16.77 32.54
CA GLY A 528 20.91 -15.76 33.18
C GLY A 528 21.12 -14.49 32.34
N ILE A 529 20.31 -14.22 31.32
CA ILE A 529 20.41 -12.97 30.55
C ILE A 529 19.35 -12.00 31.05
N LYS A 530 19.77 -10.97 31.79
CA LYS A 530 18.87 -9.95 32.33
C LYS A 530 18.20 -9.19 31.19
N THR A 531 16.89 -9.42 31.04
CA THR A 531 16.10 -8.89 29.94
C THR A 531 15.03 -7.95 30.47
N ILE A 532 14.98 -6.74 29.92
CA ILE A 532 13.95 -5.73 30.20
C ILE A 532 13.20 -5.48 28.90
N PHE A 533 11.88 -5.32 28.94
CA PHE A 533 11.09 -4.99 27.76
C PHE A 533 10.22 -3.76 27.98
N LYS A 534 9.99 -3.00 26.91
CA LYS A 534 9.15 -1.81 26.89
C LYS A 534 8.35 -1.77 25.60
N GLU A 535 7.03 -1.68 25.72
CA GLU A 535 6.16 -1.35 24.60
C GLU A 535 6.27 0.14 24.27
N VAL A 536 6.36 0.46 22.99
CA VAL A 536 6.40 1.83 22.46
C VAL A 536 5.52 1.96 21.23
N THR A 537 5.29 3.20 20.79
CA THR A 537 4.58 3.43 19.52
C THR A 537 5.43 2.95 18.33
N PRO A 538 4.81 2.57 17.19
CA PRO A 538 5.55 2.22 15.99
C PRO A 538 6.53 3.31 15.53
N ASP A 539 6.18 4.59 15.70
CA ASP A 539 7.06 5.73 15.38
C ASP A 539 8.27 5.87 16.31
N GLU A 540 8.10 5.69 17.63
CA GLU A 540 9.22 5.64 18.58
C GLU A 540 10.14 4.46 18.21
N TYR A 541 9.56 3.28 17.93
CA TYR A 541 10.31 2.08 17.54
C TYR A 541 11.13 2.30 16.26
N ARG A 542 10.51 2.81 15.18
CA ARG A 542 11.20 3.07 13.91
C ARG A 542 12.26 4.16 14.03
N SER A 543 11.99 5.19 14.84
CA SER A 543 12.98 6.25 15.10
C SER A 543 14.22 5.70 15.79
N ALA A 544 14.04 4.91 16.86
CA ALA A 544 15.14 4.27 17.57
C ALA A 544 15.89 3.25 16.69
N GLN A 545 15.15 2.48 15.87
CA GLN A 545 15.75 1.57 14.90
C GLN A 545 16.62 2.32 13.87
N GLY A 546 16.09 3.39 13.28
CA GLY A 546 16.80 4.22 12.30
C GLY A 546 18.03 4.91 12.89
N ALA A 547 18.00 5.25 14.18
CA ALA A 547 19.11 5.82 14.93
C ALA A 547 20.13 4.78 15.43
N ASN A 548 19.90 3.48 15.21
CA ASN A 548 20.73 2.37 15.71
C ASN A 548 20.83 2.35 17.25
N GLU A 549 19.71 2.65 17.94
CA GLU A 549 19.62 2.77 19.41
C GLU A 549 18.98 1.55 20.10
N LEU A 550 18.53 0.56 19.34
CA LEU A 550 17.94 -0.68 19.86
C LEU A 550 19.00 -1.72 20.24
N ASP A 551 18.81 -2.48 21.33
CA ASP A 551 19.58 -3.72 21.57
C ASP A 551 18.99 -4.88 20.75
N VAL A 552 17.66 -4.98 20.73
CA VAL A 552 16.84 -6.04 20.11
C VAL A 552 15.73 -5.43 19.27
#